data_AF-A0A838U7R6-F1
#
_entry.id   AF-A0A838U7R6-F1
#
_cell.length_a   1.000
_cell.length_b   1.000
_cell.length_c   1.000
_cell.angle_alpha   90.00
_cell.angle_beta   90.00
_cell.angle_gamma   90.00
#
_symmetry.space_group_name_H-M   'P 1'
#
loop_
_entity.id
_entity.type
_entity.pdbx_description
1 polymer ?
#
loop_
_entity_poly.entity_id
_entity_poly.type
_entity_poly.pdbx_seq_one_letter_code
_entity_poly.pdbx_strand_id
1 'polypeptide(L)'
;MNFNTNKLIQDLDDISILSNFSNLDYLLKDVRVVYLKEVELSIHPFLFISAKEGDMTSIPRWLSTILSKQGLIEIHDEDNLSYVKRALNRERISANHLLSAIDPDFYVRVNNYLRNIDERERESLIVSLNPFIASRIQKIVKLSASSPLVPEIEEKLSLEEKLLYKTFYDLTFNFKKLVLKLE
;
A
#
# COMPACT_ATOMS: atom_id res chain seq x y z
N MET A 1 -24.45 10.79 25.22
CA MET A 1 -24.00 10.37 23.87
C MET A 1 -22.48 10.45 23.88
N ASN A 2 -21.81 9.35 24.24
CA ASN A 2 -20.34 9.33 24.32
C ASN A 2 -19.79 9.22 22.90
N PHE A 3 -19.13 10.28 22.41
CA PHE A 3 -18.11 10.11 21.38
C PHE A 3 -17.08 9.17 21.99
N ASN A 4 -17.11 7.90 21.59
CA ASN A 4 -16.20 6.91 22.13
C ASN A 4 -14.84 7.16 21.46
N THR A 5 -14.03 8.02 22.07
CA THR A 5 -12.63 8.24 21.67
C THR A 5 -11.88 6.92 21.51
N ASN A 6 -12.28 5.88 22.25
CA ASN A 6 -11.76 4.52 22.09
C ASN A 6 -12.02 3.93 20.69
N LYS A 7 -13.13 4.25 20.01
CA LYS A 7 -13.39 3.75 18.65
C LYS A 7 -12.43 4.38 17.63
N LEU A 8 -12.18 5.68 17.72
CA LEU A 8 -11.22 6.37 16.84
C LEU A 8 -9.78 5.87 17.05
N ILE A 9 -9.40 5.64 18.31
CA ILE A 9 -8.09 5.06 18.66
C ILE A 9 -8.01 3.62 18.13
N GLN A 10 -9.06 2.82 18.32
CA GLN A 10 -9.15 1.47 17.79
C GLN A 10 -9.08 1.43 16.26
N ASP A 11 -9.78 2.32 15.55
CA ASP A 11 -9.72 2.40 14.08
C ASP A 11 -8.29 2.74 13.60
N LEU A 12 -7.54 3.58 14.33
CA LEU A 12 -6.12 3.86 14.04
C LEU A 12 -5.23 2.64 14.30
N ASP A 13 -5.49 1.90 15.37
CA ASP A 13 -4.80 0.63 15.65
C ASP A 13 -5.10 -0.39 14.54
N ASP A 14 -6.34 -0.47 14.07
CA ASP A 14 -6.76 -1.35 12.97
C ASP A 14 -6.05 -1.00 11.66
N ILE A 15 -5.85 0.29 11.35
CA ILE A 15 -5.04 0.72 10.20
C ILE A 15 -3.60 0.23 10.35
N SER A 16 -3.02 0.34 11.54
CA SER A 16 -1.64 -0.11 11.79
C SER A 16 -1.49 -1.62 11.63
N ILE A 17 -2.46 -2.39 12.14
CA ILE A 17 -2.51 -3.86 12.04
C ILE A 17 -2.67 -4.27 10.57
N LEU A 18 -3.60 -3.62 9.85
CA LEU A 18 -3.83 -3.87 8.43
C LEU A 18 -2.58 -3.57 7.61
N SER A 19 -1.88 -2.47 7.91
CA SER A 19 -0.61 -2.13 7.26
C SER A 19 0.46 -3.20 7.50
N ASN A 20 0.54 -3.75 8.71
CA ASN A 20 1.47 -4.83 9.05
C ASN A 20 1.17 -6.12 8.27
N PHE A 21 -0.09 -6.56 8.23
CA PHE A 21 -0.49 -7.75 7.47
C PHE A 21 -0.26 -7.56 5.97
N SER A 22 -0.61 -6.39 5.44
CA SER A 22 -0.40 -6.08 4.02
C SER A 22 1.09 -6.08 3.66
N ASN A 23 1.94 -5.59 4.57
CA ASN A 23 3.39 -5.65 4.41
C ASN A 23 3.92 -7.09 4.42
N LEU A 24 3.42 -7.95 5.32
CA LEU A 24 3.78 -9.37 5.32
C LEU A 24 3.36 -10.05 4.03
N ASP A 25 2.12 -9.86 3.56
CA ASP A 25 1.63 -10.42 2.30
C ASP A 25 2.51 -10.00 1.12
N TYR A 26 2.86 -8.71 1.03
CA TYR A 26 3.75 -8.18 0.01
C TYR A 26 5.17 -8.78 0.04
N LEU A 27 5.73 -8.99 1.24
CA LEU A 27 7.07 -9.56 1.43
C LEU A 27 7.13 -11.07 1.13
N LEU A 28 6.00 -11.77 1.27
CA LEU A 28 5.88 -13.20 0.98
C LEU A 28 5.65 -13.48 -0.51
N LYS A 29 5.17 -12.50 -1.29
CA LYS A 29 5.03 -12.64 -2.74
C LYS A 29 6.39 -12.87 -3.40
N ASP A 30 6.41 -13.80 -4.34
CA ASP A 30 7.59 -14.08 -5.13
C ASP A 30 7.89 -12.96 -6.12
N VAL A 31 9.18 -12.70 -6.33
CA VAL A 31 9.69 -11.80 -7.37
C VAL A 31 10.70 -12.53 -8.22
N ARG A 32 10.72 -12.17 -9.50
CA ARG A 32 11.74 -12.67 -10.42
C ARG A 32 13.08 -12.02 -10.12
N VAL A 33 14.11 -12.84 -10.08
CA VAL A 33 15.48 -12.42 -9.82
C VAL A 33 16.43 -13.08 -10.81
N VAL A 34 17.56 -12.42 -11.07
CA VAL A 34 18.69 -12.97 -11.81
C VAL A 34 19.83 -13.18 -10.83
N TYR A 35 20.45 -14.36 -10.83
CA TYR A 35 21.58 -14.65 -9.97
C TYR A 35 22.86 -14.10 -10.60
N LEU A 36 23.54 -13.19 -9.90
CA LEU A 36 24.82 -12.63 -10.34
C LEU A 36 26.00 -13.53 -9.95
N LYS A 37 25.78 -14.48 -9.05
CA LYS A 37 26.74 -15.48 -8.56
C LYS A 37 26.01 -16.76 -8.21
N GLU A 38 26.74 -17.87 -8.10
CA GLU A 38 26.22 -19.12 -7.55
C GLU A 38 25.74 -18.92 -6.11
N VAL A 39 24.53 -19.42 -5.81
CA VAL A 39 23.90 -19.35 -4.50
C VAL A 39 23.32 -20.72 -4.15
N GLU A 40 23.83 -21.31 -3.08
CA GLU A 40 23.22 -22.44 -2.40
C GLU A 40 22.75 -22.03 -1.01
N LEU A 41 21.46 -22.17 -0.74
CA LEU A 41 20.85 -21.77 0.51
C LEU A 41 19.78 -22.78 0.92
N SER A 42 19.84 -23.23 2.17
CA SER A 42 18.84 -24.13 2.74
C SER A 42 18.37 -23.63 4.10
N ILE A 43 17.08 -23.34 4.21
CA ILE A 43 16.39 -23.05 5.47
C ILE A 43 15.33 -24.13 5.64
N HIS A 44 15.69 -25.21 6.33
CA HIS A 44 14.79 -26.33 6.57
C HIS A 44 13.62 -25.94 7.50
N PRO A 45 12.45 -26.56 7.33
CA PRO A 45 12.01 -27.39 6.19
C PRO A 45 11.45 -26.57 5.00
N PHE A 46 11.54 -25.24 5.05
CA PHE A 46 10.67 -24.35 4.27
C PHE A 46 11.25 -23.84 2.95
N LEU A 47 12.58 -23.77 2.80
CA LEU A 47 13.20 -23.14 1.64
C LEU A 47 14.51 -23.82 1.25
N PHE A 48 14.66 -24.09 -0.04
CA PHE A 48 15.86 -24.61 -0.66
C PHE A 48 16.11 -23.91 -1.99
N ILE A 49 17.31 -23.35 -2.15
CA ILE A 49 17.76 -22.68 -3.36
C ILE A 49 19.10 -23.28 -3.73
N SER A 50 19.25 -23.72 -4.97
CA SER A 50 20.52 -24.05 -5.61
C SER A 50 20.43 -23.45 -7.01
N ALA A 51 21.11 -22.32 -7.20
CA ALA A 51 21.06 -21.53 -8.42
C ALA A 51 22.48 -21.15 -8.84
N LYS A 52 22.76 -21.26 -10.13
CA LYS A 52 24.03 -20.88 -10.74
C LYS A 52 23.99 -19.42 -11.18
N GLU A 53 25.17 -18.87 -11.44
CA GLU A 53 25.29 -17.55 -12.07
C GLU A 53 24.54 -17.52 -13.41
N GLY A 54 23.73 -16.49 -13.61
CA GLY A 54 22.87 -16.29 -14.77
C GLY A 54 21.49 -16.94 -14.67
N ASP A 55 21.23 -17.80 -13.67
CA ASP A 55 19.91 -18.40 -13.50
C ASP A 55 18.84 -17.34 -13.20
N MET A 56 17.60 -17.64 -13.59
CA MET A 56 16.43 -16.83 -13.28
C MET A 56 15.42 -17.67 -12.51
N THR A 57 15.06 -17.22 -11.31
CA THR A 57 14.03 -17.88 -10.51
C THR A 57 13.10 -16.86 -9.87
N SER A 58 11.98 -17.36 -9.36
CA SER A 58 11.06 -16.59 -8.52
C SER A 58 11.31 -16.99 -7.07
N ILE A 59 11.62 -16.01 -6.22
CA ILE A 59 11.85 -16.22 -4.78
C ILE A 59 11.09 -15.18 -3.96
N PRO A 60 10.78 -15.45 -2.68
CA PRO A 60 10.09 -14.49 -1.83
C PRO A 60 10.82 -13.15 -1.75
N ARG A 61 10.08 -12.06 -1.82
CA ARG A 61 10.62 -10.70 -1.84
C ARG A 61 11.49 -10.35 -0.64
N TRP A 62 11.15 -10.86 0.55
CA TRP A 62 11.98 -10.66 1.74
C TRP A 62 13.40 -11.21 1.53
N LEU A 63 13.52 -12.36 0.89
CA LEU A 63 14.80 -13.03 0.63
C LEU A 63 15.55 -12.33 -0.49
N SER A 64 14.84 -11.96 -1.57
CA SER A 64 15.47 -11.25 -2.69
C SER A 64 16.10 -9.93 -2.24
N THR A 65 15.44 -9.19 -1.35
CA THR A 65 15.96 -7.94 -0.79
C THR A 65 17.28 -8.15 -0.04
N ILE A 66 17.42 -9.27 0.69
CA ILE A 66 18.65 -9.59 1.44
C ILE A 66 19.79 -9.96 0.47
N LEU A 67 19.51 -10.87 -0.47
CA LEU A 67 20.50 -11.35 -1.43
C LEU A 67 20.97 -10.23 -2.37
N SER A 68 20.08 -9.31 -2.75
CA SER A 68 20.41 -8.16 -3.60
C SER A 68 21.33 -7.18 -2.89
N LYS A 69 21.10 -6.90 -1.60
CA LYS A 69 22.00 -6.06 -0.77
C LYS A 69 23.40 -6.65 -0.64
N GLN A 70 23.55 -7.96 -0.79
CA GLN A 70 24.83 -8.66 -0.79
C GLN A 70 25.49 -8.73 -2.19
N GLY A 71 24.84 -8.17 -3.22
CA GLY A 71 25.31 -8.22 -4.60
C GLY A 71 25.33 -9.64 -5.19
N LEU A 72 24.44 -10.52 -4.71
CA LEU A 72 24.33 -11.90 -5.18
C LEU A 72 23.28 -12.06 -6.28
N ILE A 73 22.28 -11.17 -6.28
CA ILE A 73 21.18 -11.20 -7.26
C ILE A 73 20.81 -9.78 -7.71
N GLU A 74 20.18 -9.71 -8.87
CA GLU A 74 19.47 -8.54 -9.37
C GLU A 74 17.96 -8.81 -9.33
N ILE A 75 17.19 -7.87 -8.77
CA ILE A 75 15.73 -8.01 -8.65
C ILE A 75 15.07 -7.41 -9.89
N HIS A 76 14.39 -8.24 -10.68
CA HIS A 76 13.61 -7.79 -11.84
C HIS A 76 12.16 -7.54 -11.42
N ASP A 77 11.96 -6.42 -10.75
CA ASP A 77 10.67 -5.98 -10.17
C ASP A 77 10.38 -4.50 -10.49
N GLU A 78 10.80 -4.07 -11.68
CA GLU A 78 10.64 -2.70 -12.21
C GLU A 78 9.17 -2.22 -12.25
N ASP A 79 8.22 -3.14 -12.17
CA ASP A 79 6.79 -2.84 -12.15
C ASP A 79 6.39 -1.98 -10.94
N ASN A 80 7.08 -2.06 -9.81
CA ASN A 80 6.66 -1.38 -8.58
C ASN A 80 6.83 0.14 -8.62
N LEU A 81 8.00 0.64 -8.99
CA LEU A 81 8.25 2.09 -9.05
C LEU A 81 7.46 2.74 -10.19
N SER A 82 7.47 2.09 -11.36
CA SER A 82 6.72 2.57 -12.53
C SER A 82 5.23 2.62 -12.23
N TYR A 83 4.70 1.65 -11.48
CA TYR A 83 3.33 1.65 -10.99
C TYR A 83 3.04 2.83 -10.04
N VAL A 84 3.87 3.05 -9.00
CA VAL A 84 3.69 4.18 -8.08
C VAL A 84 3.68 5.50 -8.83
N LYS A 85 4.66 5.73 -9.72
CA LYS A 85 4.73 6.96 -10.54
C LYS A 85 3.50 7.13 -11.45
N ARG A 86 2.98 6.04 -12.03
CA ARG A 86 1.75 6.06 -12.83
C ARG A 86 0.53 6.41 -11.97
N ALA A 87 0.39 5.83 -10.78
CA ALA A 87 -0.70 6.13 -9.87
C ALA A 87 -0.69 7.60 -9.42
N LEU A 88 0.47 8.15 -9.05
CA LEU A 88 0.63 9.57 -8.72
C LEU A 88 0.15 10.47 -9.86
N ASN A 89 0.57 10.16 -11.10
CA ASN A 89 0.17 10.93 -12.28
C ASN A 89 -1.33 10.82 -12.58
N ARG A 90 -1.91 9.62 -12.46
CA ARG A 90 -3.36 9.40 -12.69
C ARG A 90 -4.20 10.19 -11.70
N GLU A 91 -3.80 10.22 -10.43
CA GLU A 91 -4.51 10.99 -9.42
C GLU A 91 -4.40 12.50 -9.66
N ARG A 92 -3.22 12.99 -10.05
CA ARG A 92 -2.95 14.39 -10.36
C ARG A 92 -3.85 14.94 -11.48
N ILE A 93 -4.18 14.12 -12.47
CA ILE A 93 -5.06 14.50 -13.59
C ILE A 93 -6.52 14.10 -13.38
N SER A 94 -6.83 13.36 -12.31
CA SER A 94 -8.19 12.93 -12.02
C SER A 94 -9.05 14.12 -11.57
N ALA A 95 -10.29 14.17 -12.05
CA ALA A 95 -11.24 15.20 -11.65
C ALA A 95 -11.43 15.22 -10.12
N ASN A 96 -11.75 16.39 -9.56
CA ASN A 96 -11.87 16.60 -8.12
C ASN A 96 -12.92 15.71 -7.41
N HIS A 97 -13.82 15.09 -8.16
CA HIS A 97 -14.87 14.21 -7.63
C HIS A 97 -14.64 12.72 -7.95
N LEU A 98 -13.54 12.39 -8.64
CA LEU A 98 -13.23 11.02 -9.06
C LEU A 98 -11.90 10.57 -8.43
N LEU A 99 -11.92 9.39 -7.83
CA LEU A 99 -10.71 8.70 -7.39
C LEU A 99 -10.08 7.99 -8.59
N SER A 100 -8.77 8.13 -8.77
CA SER A 100 -8.06 7.23 -9.66
C SER A 100 -7.94 5.84 -9.02
N ALA A 101 -7.95 4.79 -9.83
CA ALA A 101 -7.81 3.43 -9.31
C ALA A 101 -6.36 3.16 -8.86
N ILE A 102 -6.23 2.64 -7.65
CA ILE A 102 -5.00 2.10 -7.10
C ILE A 102 -5.25 0.69 -6.55
N ASP A 103 -4.19 -0.08 -6.43
CA ASP A 103 -4.21 -1.48 -6.03
C ASP A 103 -4.32 -1.57 -4.50
N PRO A 104 -4.88 -2.66 -3.97
CA PRO A 104 -5.03 -2.85 -2.52
C PRO A 104 -3.72 -2.67 -1.73
N ASP A 105 -2.58 -3.02 -2.30
CA ASP A 105 -1.24 -2.98 -1.67
C ASP A 105 -0.42 -1.73 -2.03
N PHE A 106 -1.05 -0.67 -2.55
CA PHE A 106 -0.39 0.56 -3.00
C PHE A 106 0.56 1.16 -1.95
N TYR A 107 0.08 1.41 -0.72
CA TYR A 107 0.92 2.05 0.31
C TYR A 107 2.04 1.14 0.82
N VAL A 108 1.87 -0.17 0.76
CA VAL A 108 2.93 -1.13 1.07
C VAL A 108 4.07 -1.02 0.06
N ARG A 109 3.74 -0.96 -1.24
CA ARG A 109 4.74 -0.74 -2.31
C ARG A 109 5.47 0.59 -2.12
N VAL A 110 4.74 1.66 -1.80
CA VAL A 110 5.32 2.97 -1.50
C VAL A 110 6.28 2.89 -0.30
N ASN A 111 5.85 2.29 0.81
CA ASN A 111 6.66 2.15 2.02
C ASN A 111 7.92 1.33 1.78
N ASN A 112 7.81 0.25 0.99
CA ASN A 112 8.96 -0.56 0.62
C ASN A 112 9.95 0.25 -0.23
N TYR A 113 9.48 1.02 -1.19
CA TYR A 113 10.35 1.86 -2.02
C TYR A 113 11.05 2.94 -1.20
N LEU A 114 10.33 3.66 -0.32
CA LEU A 114 10.89 4.66 0.58
C LEU A 114 12.00 4.13 1.52
N ARG A 115 12.06 2.81 1.77
CA ARG A 115 13.08 2.16 2.61
C ARG A 115 14.32 1.71 1.85
N ASN A 116 14.26 1.63 0.53
CA ASN A 116 15.29 0.99 -0.29
C ASN A 116 15.98 1.94 -1.29
N ILE A 117 15.63 3.23 -1.29
CA ILE A 117 16.24 4.28 -2.11
C ILE A 117 17.16 5.19 -1.29
N ASP A 118 17.99 5.98 -1.97
CA ASP A 118 18.81 7.00 -1.33
C ASP A 118 17.97 8.19 -0.84
N GLU A 119 18.56 9.00 0.05
CA GLU A 119 17.82 10.09 0.71
C GLU A 119 17.31 11.16 -0.26
N ARG A 120 18.03 11.45 -1.35
CA ARG A 120 17.59 12.49 -2.31
C ARG A 120 16.36 12.03 -3.08
N GLU A 121 16.37 10.78 -3.56
CA GLU A 121 15.21 10.17 -4.20
C GLU A 121 14.03 10.05 -3.23
N ARG A 122 14.32 9.71 -1.96
CA ARG A 122 13.33 9.61 -0.90
C ARG A 122 12.60 10.93 -0.65
N GLU A 123 13.34 12.03 -0.50
CA GLU A 123 12.77 13.36 -0.32
C GLU A 123 11.89 13.76 -1.52
N SER A 124 12.38 13.53 -2.74
CA SER A 124 11.65 13.82 -3.98
C SER A 124 10.31 13.08 -4.06
N LEU A 125 10.32 11.79 -3.69
CA LEU A 125 9.10 10.99 -3.67
C LEU A 125 8.12 11.45 -2.59
N ILE A 126 8.59 11.79 -1.39
CA ILE A 126 7.74 12.31 -0.30
C ILE A 126 7.05 13.60 -0.73
N VAL A 127 7.77 14.52 -1.38
CA VAL A 127 7.20 15.76 -1.92
C VAL A 127 6.07 15.48 -2.92
N SER A 128 6.19 14.41 -3.72
CA SER A 128 5.16 14.00 -4.69
C SER A 128 3.99 13.24 -4.05
N LEU A 129 4.23 12.50 -2.97
CA LEU A 129 3.22 11.72 -2.25
C LEU A 129 2.28 12.62 -1.42
N ASN A 130 2.80 13.69 -0.81
CA ASN A 130 2.00 14.60 0.01
C ASN A 130 0.75 15.14 -0.70
N PRO A 131 0.85 15.77 -1.90
CA PRO A 131 -0.33 16.25 -2.62
C PRO A 131 -1.24 15.12 -3.10
N PHE A 132 -0.68 13.94 -3.42
CA PHE A 132 -1.46 12.75 -3.77
C PHE A 132 -2.36 12.29 -2.61
N ILE A 133 -1.76 12.10 -1.43
CA ILE A 133 -2.48 11.67 -0.21
C ILE A 133 -3.53 12.71 0.16
N ALA A 134 -3.18 13.99 0.14
CA ALA A 134 -4.11 15.07 0.45
C ALA A 134 -5.31 15.09 -0.51
N SER A 135 -5.09 14.93 -1.81
CA SER A 135 -6.15 14.87 -2.81
C SER A 135 -7.10 13.69 -2.56
N ARG A 136 -6.54 12.51 -2.29
CA ARG A 136 -7.33 11.30 -2.06
C ARG A 136 -8.14 11.37 -0.76
N ILE A 137 -7.57 11.88 0.33
CA ILE A 137 -8.30 12.11 1.58
C ILE A 137 -9.50 13.02 1.34
N GLN A 138 -9.33 14.14 0.63
CA GLN A 138 -10.44 15.06 0.33
C GLN A 138 -11.57 14.37 -0.44
N LYS A 139 -11.22 13.56 -1.45
CA LYS A 139 -12.18 12.80 -2.25
C LYS A 139 -12.90 11.72 -1.43
N ILE A 140 -12.16 10.96 -0.62
CA ILE A 140 -12.69 9.92 0.27
C ILE A 140 -13.69 10.52 1.26
N VAL A 141 -13.34 11.63 1.92
CA VAL A 141 -14.24 12.33 2.85
C VAL A 141 -15.53 12.76 2.16
N LYS A 142 -15.42 13.36 0.96
CA LYS A 142 -16.59 13.81 0.20
C LYS A 142 -17.50 12.65 -0.22
N LEU A 143 -16.92 11.55 -0.73
CA LEU A 143 -17.65 10.39 -1.20
C LEU A 143 -18.32 9.64 -0.05
N SER A 144 -17.57 9.38 1.03
CA SER A 144 -18.10 8.71 2.23
C SER A 144 -19.18 9.54 2.94
N ALA A 145 -19.11 10.86 2.88
CA ALA A 145 -20.22 11.70 3.35
C ALA A 145 -21.49 11.55 2.50
N SER A 146 -21.40 11.03 1.28
CA SER A 146 -22.52 10.96 0.32
C SER A 146 -23.16 9.57 0.26
N SER A 147 -22.37 8.49 0.36
CA SER A 147 -22.85 7.11 0.22
C SER A 147 -22.02 6.13 1.05
N PRO A 148 -22.57 4.95 1.41
CA PRO A 148 -21.78 3.84 1.93
C PRO A 148 -20.76 3.37 0.89
N LEU A 149 -19.79 2.56 1.33
CA LEU A 149 -18.81 1.96 0.42
C LEU A 149 -19.51 0.97 -0.52
N VAL A 150 -19.41 1.23 -1.82
CA VAL A 150 -19.95 0.37 -2.88
C VAL A 150 -18.81 -0.22 -3.71
N PRO A 151 -19.01 -1.36 -4.41
CA PRO A 151 -17.95 -2.06 -5.14
C PRO A 151 -17.15 -1.16 -6.10
N GLU A 152 -17.83 -0.28 -6.85
CA GLU A 152 -17.19 0.61 -7.82
C GLU A 152 -16.20 1.61 -7.19
N ILE A 153 -16.44 2.02 -5.94
CA ILE A 153 -15.52 2.87 -5.18
C ILE A 153 -14.46 1.98 -4.55
N GLU A 154 -14.86 0.84 -3.99
CA GLU A 154 -13.97 -0.08 -3.29
C GLU A 154 -12.81 -0.56 -4.17
N GLU A 155 -13.06 -0.85 -5.45
CA GLU A 155 -12.04 -1.26 -6.42
C GLU A 155 -10.98 -0.18 -6.70
N LYS A 156 -11.22 1.07 -6.31
CA LYS A 156 -10.32 2.22 -6.54
C LYS A 156 -9.48 2.57 -5.32
N LEU A 157 -9.63 1.86 -4.20
CA LEU A 157 -9.04 2.18 -2.91
C LEU A 157 -7.99 1.14 -2.49
N SER A 158 -6.94 1.61 -1.80
CA SER A 158 -6.07 0.70 -1.06
C SER A 158 -6.80 0.08 0.14
N LEU A 159 -6.20 -0.94 0.77
CA LEU A 159 -6.74 -1.53 2.00
C LEU A 159 -6.92 -0.49 3.11
N GLU A 160 -5.92 0.37 3.32
CA GLU A 160 -5.95 1.44 4.31
C GLU A 160 -7.05 2.47 4.01
N GLU A 161 -7.23 2.82 2.74
CA GLU A 161 -8.26 3.79 2.33
C GLU A 161 -9.68 3.23 2.45
N LYS A 162 -9.88 1.92 2.25
CA LYS A 162 -11.18 1.27 2.48
C LYS A 162 -11.60 1.41 3.94
N LEU A 163 -10.67 1.22 4.88
CA LEU A 163 -10.93 1.41 6.31
C LEU A 163 -11.24 2.89 6.61
N LEU A 164 -10.41 3.81 6.10
CA LEU A 164 -10.63 5.25 6.23
C LEU A 164 -12.01 5.69 5.71
N TYR A 165 -12.42 5.18 4.55
CA TYR A 165 -13.73 5.46 3.95
C TYR A 165 -14.87 5.03 4.87
N LYS A 166 -14.80 3.79 5.39
CA LYS A 166 -15.83 3.24 6.30
C LYS A 166 -15.92 4.07 7.58
N THR A 167 -14.79 4.44 8.18
CA THR A 167 -14.76 5.30 9.37
C THR A 167 -15.41 6.66 9.10
N PHE A 168 -15.09 7.33 7.98
CA PHE A 168 -15.73 8.61 7.64
C PHE A 168 -17.21 8.47 7.33
N TYR A 169 -17.63 7.38 6.67
CA TYR A 169 -19.05 7.10 6.44
C TYR A 169 -19.79 6.98 7.76
N ASP A 170 -19.29 6.16 8.70
CA ASP A 170 -19.89 6.00 10.03
C ASP A 170 -20.00 7.33 10.77
N LEU A 171 -18.94 8.13 10.78
CA LEU A 171 -18.92 9.44 11.45
C LEU A 171 -19.94 10.40 10.84
N THR A 172 -19.97 10.51 9.52
CA THR A 172 -20.88 11.42 8.82
C THR A 172 -22.32 10.96 8.89
N PHE A 173 -22.58 9.65 8.83
CA PHE A 173 -23.89 9.04 9.00
C PHE A 173 -24.45 9.30 10.41
N ASN A 174 -23.65 9.03 11.46
CA ASN A 174 -24.05 9.28 12.84
C ASN A 174 -24.32 10.77 13.10
N PHE A 175 -23.50 11.66 12.54
CA PHE A 175 -23.72 13.10 12.63
C PHE A 175 -25.04 13.51 11.95
N LYS A 176 -25.30 13.03 10.73
CA LYS A 176 -26.57 13.29 10.03
C LYS A 176 -27.76 12.79 10.83
N LYS A 177 -27.68 11.57 11.38
CA LYS A 177 -28.72 10.99 12.23
C LYS A 177 -29.03 11.88 13.42
N LEU A 178 -27.99 12.36 14.10
CA LEU A 178 -28.10 13.27 15.26
C LEU A 178 -28.74 14.62 14.90
N VAL A 179 -28.31 15.24 13.80
CA VAL A 179 -28.76 16.58 13.38
C VAL A 179 -30.17 16.54 12.81
N LEU A 180 -30.47 15.56 11.95
CA LEU A 180 -31.76 15.43 11.28
C LEU A 180 -32.82 14.70 12.12
N LYS A 181 -32.46 14.22 13.32
CA LYS A 181 -33.35 13.44 14.20
C LYS A 181 -33.93 12.20 13.51
N LEU A 182 -33.10 11.53 12.70
CA LEU A 182 -33.48 10.26 12.08
C LEU A 182 -33.44 9.17 13.17
N GLU A 183 -34.48 8.34 13.24
CA GLU A 183 -34.60 7.24 14.22
C GLU A 183 -33.63 6.09 13.96
#